data_AF-A1CQA6-F1
#
_entry.id   AF-A1CQA6-F1
#
_cell.length_a   1.000
_cell.length_b   1.000
_cell.length_c   1.000
_cell.angle_alpha   90.00
_cell.angle_beta   90.00
_cell.angle_gamma   90.00
#
_symmetry.space_group_name_H-M   'P 1'
#
loop_
_entity.id
_entity.type
_entity.pdbx_description
1 polymer ?
#
loop_
_entity_poly.entity_id
_entity_poly.type
_entity_poly.pdbx_seq_one_letter_code
_entity_poly.pdbx_strand_id
1 'polypeptide(L)'
;MSSLRSSSARGRYLLHPHLRHSVPRPTPTPTPSSLCLALHYRVPFTPSARPLSIHAKRPVLPSPSPRINPYLPSSVRQITQSQSSTGKSQPDLLVEELQELYENAKDEFEIATDSTDGATIYAASDRESARDALDELLAVFALYTTELAEGAGAGVRAGAEAEAEEEDAQGKVVSTNFDPADIAPEVREEVRRRVGHRVRELQNAVEALEERAHAE
;
A
#
# COMPACT_ATOMS: atom_id res chain seq x y z
N MET A 1 -60.71 29.48 -27.57
CA MET A 1 -59.45 29.50 -28.33
C MET A 1 -58.53 28.50 -27.63
N SER A 2 -58.09 27.37 -28.16
CA SER A 2 -58.20 26.74 -29.47
C SER A 2 -57.90 25.24 -29.30
N SER A 3 -58.59 24.43 -30.09
CA SER A 3 -58.55 22.97 -30.11
C SER A 3 -57.22 22.35 -30.55
N LEU A 4 -56.92 21.19 -29.96
CA LEU A 4 -56.54 19.91 -30.58
C LEU A 4 -55.83 19.95 -31.96
N ARG A 5 -54.57 19.47 -31.99
CA ARG A 5 -53.92 18.81 -33.14
C ARG A 5 -53.65 17.36 -32.70
N SER A 6 -54.36 16.33 -33.17
CA SER A 6 -54.24 15.64 -34.47
C SER A 6 -52.77 15.28 -34.79
N SER A 7 -52.31 14.05 -34.52
CA SER A 7 -52.56 12.74 -35.16
C SER A 7 -51.64 12.45 -36.36
N SER A 8 -51.15 11.20 -36.41
CA SER A 8 -50.50 10.51 -37.55
C SER A 8 -49.01 10.84 -37.80
N ALA A 9 -48.09 9.92 -38.08
CA ALA A 9 -48.13 8.57 -38.64
C ALA A 9 -46.86 7.80 -38.18
N ARG A 10 -46.97 6.55 -37.70
CA ARG A 10 -46.70 5.29 -38.45
C ARG A 10 -45.49 5.34 -39.39
N GLY A 11 -44.40 4.70 -38.95
CA GLY A 11 -43.27 4.28 -39.78
C GLY A 11 -42.60 3.04 -39.19
N ARG A 12 -43.28 1.90 -39.25
CA ARG A 12 -42.69 0.56 -39.05
C ARG A 12 -42.01 0.15 -40.35
N TYR A 13 -40.69 0.00 -40.35
CA TYR A 13 -40.03 -0.98 -41.21
C TYR A 13 -39.24 -1.92 -40.32
N LEU A 14 -39.77 -3.15 -40.26
CA LEU A 14 -39.13 -4.35 -39.78
C LEU A 14 -38.04 -4.73 -40.80
N LEU A 15 -36.83 -5.07 -40.33
CA LEU A 15 -35.95 -6.10 -40.90
C LEU A 15 -34.87 -6.44 -39.85
N HIS A 16 -35.13 -7.48 -39.05
CA HIS A 16 -34.10 -8.32 -38.40
C HIS A 16 -33.71 -9.46 -39.39
N PRO A 17 -32.87 -10.45 -39.04
CA PRO A 17 -31.45 -10.42 -38.67
C PRO A 17 -30.65 -11.46 -39.50
N HIS A 18 -29.37 -11.22 -39.82
CA HIS A 18 -28.43 -12.28 -40.23
C HIS A 18 -27.04 -11.94 -39.70
N LEU A 19 -26.63 -12.56 -38.58
CA LEU A 19 -25.74 -13.73 -38.57
C LEU A 19 -24.55 -13.59 -39.53
N ARG A 20 -23.39 -13.21 -38.99
CA ARG A 20 -22.20 -14.10 -38.96
C ARG A 20 -21.18 -13.54 -37.97
N HIS A 21 -21.12 -14.25 -36.85
CA HIS A 21 -19.99 -14.27 -35.94
C HIS A 21 -18.75 -14.68 -36.73
N SER A 22 -17.66 -13.96 -36.57
CA SER A 22 -16.33 -14.43 -36.95
C SER A 22 -15.35 -14.06 -35.85
N VAL A 23 -15.42 -14.83 -34.76
CA VAL A 23 -14.38 -14.91 -33.74
C VAL A 23 -13.46 -16.08 -34.12
N PRO A 24 -12.24 -15.85 -34.60
CA PRO A 24 -11.22 -16.89 -34.61
C PRO A 24 -10.53 -16.95 -33.24
N ARG A 25 -11.07 -17.87 -32.43
CA ARG A 25 -10.42 -18.87 -31.55
C ARG A 25 -9.09 -18.51 -30.84
N PRO A 26 -9.03 -18.62 -29.49
CA PRO A 26 -7.78 -18.61 -28.74
C PRO A 26 -6.97 -19.89 -29.00
N THR A 27 -5.67 -19.74 -29.20
CA THR A 27 -4.71 -20.85 -29.25
C THR A 27 -4.44 -21.38 -27.84
N PRO A 28 -4.52 -22.70 -27.61
CA PRO A 28 -4.16 -23.30 -26.33
C PRO A 28 -2.64 -23.29 -26.13
N THR A 29 -2.23 -22.78 -24.98
CA THR A 29 -0.90 -22.94 -24.38
C THR A 29 -0.67 -24.42 -24.01
N PRO A 30 0.45 -25.04 -24.41
CA PRO A 30 0.93 -26.24 -23.76
C PRO A 30 1.69 -25.88 -22.48
N THR A 31 1.26 -26.57 -21.42
CA THR A 31 1.66 -26.56 -20.01
C THR A 31 3.17 -26.70 -19.74
N PRO A 32 3.61 -26.30 -18.53
CA PRO A 32 5.00 -26.34 -18.11
C PRO A 32 5.55 -27.76 -17.93
N SER A 33 6.74 -27.98 -18.46
CA SER A 33 7.60 -29.12 -18.13
C SER A 33 8.08 -29.01 -16.69
N SER A 34 7.38 -29.72 -15.82
CA SER A 34 7.89 -30.20 -14.53
C SER A 34 9.05 -31.16 -14.78
N LEU A 35 10.28 -30.79 -14.41
CA LEU A 35 11.30 -31.76 -13.98
C LEU A 35 12.21 -31.15 -12.89
N CYS A 36 11.94 -31.62 -11.66
CA CYS A 36 12.90 -32.02 -10.64
C CYS A 36 13.85 -31.00 -10.01
N LEU A 37 13.46 -30.58 -8.79
CA LEU A 37 14.35 -30.28 -7.67
C LEU A 37 15.47 -31.33 -7.53
N ALA A 38 16.70 -30.85 -7.32
CA ALA A 38 17.75 -31.59 -6.63
C ALA A 38 18.73 -30.62 -5.92
N LEU A 39 18.22 -29.84 -4.97
CA LEU A 39 19.08 -29.21 -3.95
C LEU A 39 19.41 -30.27 -2.89
N HIS A 40 20.57 -30.90 -3.02
CA HIS A 40 21.19 -31.65 -1.92
C HIS A 40 21.88 -30.67 -0.96
N TYR A 41 21.13 -30.08 -0.03
CA TYR A 41 21.72 -29.54 1.20
C TYR A 41 21.52 -30.53 2.34
N ARG A 42 22.59 -31.28 2.62
CA ARG A 42 22.69 -32.24 3.70
C ARG A 42 23.03 -31.47 4.98
N VAL A 43 22.03 -31.16 5.80
CA VAL A 43 22.26 -30.57 7.13
C VAL A 43 22.33 -31.72 8.15
N PRO A 44 23.43 -31.88 8.91
CA PRO A 44 23.53 -32.90 9.94
C PRO A 44 22.68 -32.53 11.16
N PHE A 45 21.62 -33.32 11.33
CA PHE A 45 20.79 -33.48 12.51
C PHE A 45 21.65 -33.90 13.73
N THR A 46 21.75 -33.04 14.74
CA THR A 46 22.29 -33.41 16.06
C THR A 46 21.13 -33.55 17.05
N PRO A 47 20.80 -34.78 17.51
CA PRO A 47 19.82 -34.97 18.57
C PRO A 47 20.50 -34.79 19.94
N SER A 48 20.34 -33.63 20.57
CA SER A 48 20.63 -33.50 22.00
C SER A 48 19.37 -33.78 22.80
N ALA A 49 19.24 -35.06 23.20
CA ALA A 49 18.26 -35.50 24.17
C ALA A 49 18.50 -34.80 25.52
N ARG A 50 17.47 -34.14 26.07
CA ARG A 50 17.43 -33.81 27.49
C ARG A 50 16.16 -34.37 28.12
N PRO A 51 16.29 -35.01 29.30
CA PRO A 51 15.27 -35.88 29.87
C PRO A 51 14.13 -35.12 30.54
N LEU A 52 12.98 -35.80 30.53
CA LEU A 52 11.77 -35.50 31.29
C LEU A 52 12.09 -35.31 32.78
N SER A 53 11.75 -34.14 33.32
CA SER A 53 11.62 -33.96 34.76
C SER A 53 10.17 -33.69 35.10
N ILE A 54 9.54 -34.75 35.59
CA ILE A 54 8.19 -34.76 36.13
C ILE A 54 8.32 -34.25 37.56
N HIS A 55 7.76 -33.09 37.87
CA HIS A 55 7.46 -32.72 39.26
C HIS A 55 6.07 -32.11 39.34
N ALA A 56 5.16 -32.90 39.89
CA ALA A 56 3.83 -32.51 40.29
C ALA A 56 3.89 -31.65 41.56
N LYS A 57 3.29 -30.45 41.54
CA LYS A 57 2.68 -29.81 42.72
C LYS A 57 1.43 -29.06 42.28
N ARG A 58 0.30 -29.48 42.86
CA ARG A 58 -1.04 -28.89 42.75
C ARG A 58 -1.17 -27.69 43.74
N PRO A 59 -2.31 -26.99 43.82
CA PRO A 59 -2.46 -25.57 43.53
C PRO A 59 -2.56 -24.70 44.79
N VAL A 60 -2.15 -23.43 44.73
CA VAL A 60 -2.62 -22.38 45.65
C VAL A 60 -2.82 -21.10 44.86
N LEU A 61 -4.07 -20.65 44.80
CA LEU A 61 -4.48 -19.31 44.36
C LEU A 61 -3.96 -18.27 45.34
N PRO A 62 -3.43 -17.15 44.83
CA PRO A 62 -3.73 -15.87 45.43
C PRO A 62 -4.44 -14.95 44.44
N SER A 63 -5.61 -14.48 44.89
CA SER A 63 -6.37 -13.35 44.36
C SER A 63 -5.47 -12.15 44.03
N PRO A 64 -5.63 -11.51 42.85
CA PRO A 64 -5.27 -10.12 42.66
C PRO A 64 -6.53 -9.25 42.75
N SER A 65 -6.69 -8.53 43.87
CA SER A 65 -7.54 -7.34 43.88
C SER A 65 -6.96 -6.29 42.91
N PRO A 66 -7.76 -5.65 42.04
CA PRO A 66 -7.28 -4.52 41.26
C PRO A 66 -7.16 -3.31 42.19
N ARG A 67 -5.95 -2.95 42.58
CA ARG A 67 -5.67 -1.59 43.06
C ARG A 67 -5.55 -0.69 41.84
N ILE A 68 -6.64 0.03 41.58
CA ILE A 68 -6.65 1.23 40.77
C ILE A 68 -5.63 2.18 41.40
N ASN A 69 -4.52 2.40 40.69
CA ASN A 69 -3.56 3.46 41.01
C ASN A 69 -3.76 4.54 39.94
N PRO A 70 -4.59 5.56 40.16
CA PRO A 70 -4.56 6.75 39.31
C PRO A 70 -3.34 7.56 39.73
N TYR A 71 -2.70 8.23 38.78
CA TYR A 71 -1.49 9.04 38.94
C TYR A 71 -0.17 8.28 38.82
N LEU A 72 0.20 8.00 37.57
CA LEU A 72 1.57 8.28 37.13
C LEU A 72 1.52 9.57 36.30
N PRO A 73 2.37 10.57 36.60
CA PRO A 73 2.50 11.75 35.76
C PRO A 73 2.98 11.32 34.38
N SER A 74 2.33 11.92 33.37
CA SER A 74 2.68 11.87 31.96
C SER A 74 4.20 11.79 31.79
N SER A 75 4.70 10.61 31.40
CA SER A 75 6.10 10.47 31.02
C SER A 75 6.24 11.12 29.66
N VAL A 76 6.41 12.44 29.68
CA VAL A 76 7.02 13.21 28.61
C VAL A 76 8.46 12.70 28.52
N ARG A 77 8.64 11.55 27.87
CA ARG A 77 9.91 11.26 27.22
C ARG A 77 9.92 12.15 25.99
N GLN A 78 10.52 13.31 26.18
CA GLN A 78 11.05 14.08 25.07
C GLN A 78 11.92 13.12 24.26
N ILE A 79 11.44 12.80 23.07
CA ILE A 79 12.25 12.21 22.02
C ILE A 79 13.26 13.30 21.67
N THR A 80 14.37 13.35 22.39
CA THR A 80 15.60 13.86 21.80
C THR A 80 16.00 12.79 20.81
N GLN A 81 15.43 12.85 19.60
CA GLN A 81 15.95 12.16 18.44
C GLN A 81 17.38 12.69 18.30
N SER A 82 18.31 11.91 18.81
CA SER A 82 19.73 12.17 18.66
C SER A 82 20.00 12.14 17.17
N GLN A 83 20.09 13.32 16.56
CA GLN A 83 20.57 13.52 15.20
C GLN A 83 22.00 12.98 15.13
N SER A 84 22.15 11.67 14.91
CA SER A 84 23.40 11.05 14.50
C SER A 84 23.61 11.34 13.01
N SER A 85 23.91 12.61 12.69
CA SER A 85 24.18 13.07 11.33
C SER A 85 25.34 14.07 11.27
N THR A 86 26.36 13.91 12.12
CA THR A 86 27.58 14.73 12.13
C THR A 86 28.50 14.48 10.90
N GLY A 87 27.94 14.32 9.70
CA GLY A 87 28.68 14.19 8.44
C GLY A 87 27.88 13.80 7.19
N LYS A 88 26.56 13.57 7.28
CA LYS A 88 25.72 13.22 6.11
C LYS A 88 25.18 14.48 5.45
N SER A 89 25.12 14.48 4.12
CA SER A 89 24.59 15.61 3.37
C SER A 89 23.06 15.62 3.42
N GLN A 90 22.43 16.80 3.26
CA GLN A 90 20.96 16.93 3.20
C GLN A 90 20.27 15.91 2.27
N PRO A 91 20.74 15.66 1.03
CA PRO A 91 20.13 14.62 0.18
C PRO A 91 20.24 13.22 0.77
N ASP A 92 21.32 12.91 1.50
CA ASP A 92 21.46 11.59 2.14
C ASP A 92 20.44 11.41 3.26
N LEU A 93 20.15 12.48 4.02
CA LEU A 93 19.15 12.43 5.09
C LEU A 93 17.72 12.24 4.55
N LEU A 94 17.38 12.95 3.47
CA LEU A 94 16.08 12.80 2.80
C LEU A 94 15.92 11.40 2.19
N VAL A 95 17.00 10.87 1.60
CA VAL A 95 17.01 9.50 1.06
C VAL A 95 16.89 8.47 2.18
N GLU A 96 17.50 8.69 3.34
CA GLU A 96 17.36 7.80 4.50
C GLU A 96 15.91 7.73 4.99
N GLU A 97 15.21 8.86 5.11
CA GLU A 97 13.79 8.86 5.50
C GLU A 97 12.90 8.17 4.47
N LEU A 98 13.09 8.47 3.17
CA LEU A 98 12.35 7.79 2.10
C LEU A 98 12.67 6.30 2.01
N GLN A 99 13.90 5.93 2.34
CA GLN A 99 14.32 4.54 2.38
C GLN A 99 13.60 3.79 3.48
N GLU A 100 13.48 4.37 4.68
CA GLU A 100 12.73 3.79 5.79
C GLU A 100 11.27 3.58 5.42
N LEU A 101 10.61 4.58 4.82
CA LEU A 101 9.23 4.47 4.33
C LEU A 101 9.07 3.41 3.24
N TYR A 102 10.05 3.30 2.33
CA TYR A 102 10.04 2.27 1.29
C TYR A 102 10.15 0.85 1.88
N GLU A 103 11.04 0.63 2.84
CA GLU A 103 11.14 -0.70 3.46
C GLU A 103 9.86 -1.05 4.21
N ASN A 104 9.25 -0.10 4.93
CA ASN A 104 7.95 -0.32 5.57
C ASN A 104 6.86 -0.67 4.54
N ALA A 105 6.74 0.09 3.45
CA ALA A 105 5.77 -0.19 2.40
C ALA A 105 6.03 -1.53 1.69
N LYS A 106 7.30 -1.94 1.56
CA LYS A 106 7.68 -3.23 1.01
C LYS A 106 7.30 -4.38 1.94
N ASP A 107 7.53 -4.25 3.23
CA ASP A 107 7.16 -5.26 4.22
C ASP A 107 5.64 -5.47 4.24
N GLU A 108 4.84 -4.39 4.22
CA GLU A 108 3.38 -4.47 4.13
C GLU A 108 2.91 -5.10 2.80
N PHE A 109 3.57 -4.79 1.68
CA PHE A 109 3.29 -5.41 0.39
C PHE A 109 3.59 -6.93 0.39
N GLU A 110 4.67 -7.36 1.03
CA GLU A 110 5.01 -8.79 1.16
C GLU A 110 3.95 -9.52 1.98
N ILE A 111 3.49 -8.95 3.09
CA ILE A 111 2.38 -9.49 3.89
C ILE A 111 1.10 -9.57 3.05
N ALA A 112 0.77 -8.51 2.31
CA ALA A 112 -0.42 -8.47 1.46
C ALA A 112 -0.40 -9.53 0.36
N THR A 113 0.77 -9.78 -0.23
CA THR A 113 0.97 -10.82 -1.24
C THR A 113 0.80 -12.20 -0.63
N ASP A 114 1.48 -12.49 0.48
CA ASP A 114 1.41 -13.78 1.17
C ASP A 114 -0.02 -14.11 1.64
N SER A 115 -0.74 -13.12 2.19
CA SER A 115 -2.13 -13.28 2.61
C SER A 115 -3.11 -13.45 1.46
N THR A 116 -2.89 -12.74 0.33
CA THR A 116 -3.72 -12.88 -0.87
C THR A 116 -3.52 -14.24 -1.51
N ASP A 117 -2.27 -14.66 -1.74
CA ASP A 117 -1.95 -15.98 -2.29
C ASP A 117 -2.40 -17.12 -1.35
N GLY A 118 -2.42 -16.86 -0.04
CA GLY A 118 -2.95 -17.77 0.99
C GLY A 118 -4.48 -17.76 1.13
N ALA A 119 -5.21 -16.92 0.38
CA ALA A 119 -6.65 -16.70 0.50
C ALA A 119 -7.11 -16.51 1.95
N THR A 120 -6.34 -15.76 2.73
CA THR A 120 -6.63 -15.55 4.15
C THR A 120 -7.76 -14.53 4.32
N ILE A 121 -8.42 -14.55 5.49
CA ILE A 121 -9.43 -13.53 5.84
C ILE A 121 -8.83 -12.13 6.03
N TYR A 122 -7.50 -12.03 6.10
CA TYR A 122 -6.77 -10.77 6.28
C TYR A 122 -6.36 -10.14 4.95
N ALA A 123 -6.43 -10.87 3.85
CA ALA A 123 -5.95 -10.41 2.54
C ALA A 123 -6.50 -9.05 2.11
N ALA A 124 -7.76 -8.75 2.41
CA ALA A 124 -8.34 -7.44 2.12
C ALA A 124 -7.73 -6.31 2.96
N SER A 125 -7.55 -6.56 4.27
CA SER A 125 -6.96 -5.60 5.21
C SER A 125 -5.47 -5.39 4.95
N ASP A 126 -4.74 -6.44 4.61
CA ASP A 126 -3.29 -6.35 4.36
C ASP A 126 -3.01 -5.59 3.06
N ARG A 127 -3.86 -5.75 2.03
CA ARG A 127 -3.79 -4.91 0.81
C ARG A 127 -4.07 -3.44 1.10
N GLU A 128 -5.00 -3.14 2.00
CA GLU A 128 -5.25 -1.77 2.45
C GLU A 128 -4.03 -1.19 3.18
N SER A 129 -3.41 -1.93 4.10
CA SER A 129 -2.16 -1.53 4.76
C SER A 129 -1.03 -1.24 3.75
N ALA A 130 -0.88 -2.08 2.72
CA ALA A 130 0.12 -1.88 1.67
C ALA A 130 -0.16 -0.59 0.85
N ARG A 131 -1.42 -0.31 0.54
CA ARG A 131 -1.83 0.96 -0.11
C ARG A 131 -1.53 2.16 0.78
N ASP A 132 -1.90 2.11 2.05
CA ASP A 132 -1.71 3.21 2.99
C ASP A 132 -0.24 3.56 3.19
N ALA A 133 0.62 2.53 3.30
CA ALA A 133 2.06 2.69 3.41
C ALA A 133 2.68 3.23 2.11
N LEU A 134 2.21 2.76 0.94
CA LEU A 134 2.61 3.32 -0.35
C LEU A 134 2.22 4.80 -0.46
N ASP A 135 0.97 5.15 -0.13
CA ASP A 135 0.48 6.52 -0.19
C ASP A 135 1.25 7.46 0.73
N GLU A 136 1.69 6.98 1.90
CA GLU A 136 2.59 7.75 2.77
C GLU A 136 3.95 8.00 2.10
N LEU A 137 4.57 6.96 1.53
CA LEU A 137 5.80 7.09 0.76
C LEU A 137 5.65 8.08 -0.40
N LEU A 138 4.52 8.02 -1.14
CA LEU A 138 4.25 8.92 -2.25
C LEU A 138 4.05 10.36 -1.81
N ALA A 139 3.34 10.57 -0.71
CA ALA A 139 3.13 11.90 -0.14
C ALA A 139 4.47 12.54 0.24
N VAL A 140 5.33 11.83 0.98
CA VAL A 140 6.66 12.34 1.38
C VAL A 140 7.56 12.53 0.16
N PHE A 141 7.57 11.56 -0.77
CA PHE A 141 8.35 11.65 -2.00
C PHE A 141 7.92 12.85 -2.85
N ALA A 142 6.62 13.10 -2.97
CA ALA A 142 6.10 14.27 -3.68
C ALA A 142 6.51 15.57 -2.98
N LEU A 143 6.37 15.66 -1.65
CA LEU A 143 6.78 16.84 -0.88
C LEU A 143 8.27 17.18 -1.07
N TYR A 144 9.14 16.17 -1.10
CA TYR A 144 10.59 16.39 -1.25
C TYR A 144 11.03 16.59 -2.69
N THR A 145 10.34 16.01 -3.67
CA THR A 145 10.80 16.03 -5.06
C THR A 145 10.03 16.97 -5.97
N THR A 146 8.83 17.42 -5.59
CA THR A 146 8.09 18.43 -6.36
C THR A 146 8.44 19.82 -5.85
N GLU A 147 8.85 20.71 -6.74
CA GLU A 147 8.81 22.14 -6.43
C GLU A 147 7.35 22.54 -6.43
N LEU A 148 6.89 23.22 -5.38
CA LEU A 148 5.69 24.03 -5.49
C LEU A 148 5.95 25.05 -6.61
N ALA A 149 5.50 24.71 -7.80
CA ALA A 149 5.50 25.56 -8.98
C ALA A 149 4.51 26.71 -8.78
N GLU A 150 4.79 27.60 -7.84
CA GLU A 150 4.23 28.95 -7.88
C GLU A 150 4.93 29.72 -9.01
N GLY A 151 4.53 29.47 -10.27
CA GLY A 151 5.11 30.26 -11.37
C GLY A 151 4.88 29.86 -12.82
N ALA A 152 4.11 28.84 -13.17
CA ALA A 152 3.75 28.59 -14.57
C ALA A 152 2.44 27.81 -14.70
N GLY A 153 1.33 28.53 -14.89
CA GLY A 153 0.00 27.96 -15.01
C GLY A 153 -0.28 27.26 -16.34
N ALA A 154 -0.99 26.14 -16.27
CA ALA A 154 -2.05 25.74 -17.19
C ALA A 154 -2.90 24.66 -16.49
N GLY A 155 -4.18 24.99 -16.24
CA GLY A 155 -5.04 24.25 -15.30
C GLY A 155 -5.47 22.85 -15.74
N VAL A 156 -5.78 22.05 -14.73
CA VAL A 156 -6.82 21.03 -14.81
C VAL A 156 -7.88 21.40 -13.78
N ARG A 157 -9.08 21.62 -14.29
CA ARG A 157 -10.28 22.02 -13.56
C ARG A 157 -10.69 20.90 -12.59
N ALA A 158 -11.00 21.31 -11.38
CA ALA A 158 -11.89 20.59 -10.48
C ALA A 158 -13.27 20.37 -11.13
N GLY A 159 -13.91 19.25 -10.78
CA GLY A 159 -15.36 19.11 -10.75
C GLY A 159 -15.97 18.07 -11.70
N ALA A 160 -16.11 16.84 -11.23
CA ALA A 160 -17.34 16.07 -11.41
C ALA A 160 -17.55 15.22 -10.16
N GLU A 161 -18.45 15.73 -9.32
CA GLU A 161 -18.90 15.23 -8.04
C GLU A 161 -19.84 14.03 -8.25
N ALA A 162 -19.70 13.00 -7.42
CA ALA A 162 -20.81 12.15 -7.00
C ALA A 162 -20.57 11.79 -5.53
N GLU A 163 -21.56 12.15 -4.72
CA GLU A 163 -21.55 12.36 -3.28
C GLU A 163 -21.65 11.06 -2.46
N ALA A 164 -21.42 11.24 -1.15
CA ALA A 164 -21.80 10.41 0.00
C ALA A 164 -20.80 9.31 0.42
N GLU A 165 -19.89 9.67 1.32
CA GLU A 165 -20.05 9.36 2.75
C GLU A 165 -19.10 10.26 3.57
N GLU A 166 -19.67 11.01 4.52
CA GLU A 166 -18.93 11.75 5.53
C GLU A 166 -18.48 10.77 6.62
N GLU A 167 -17.21 10.36 6.59
CA GLU A 167 -16.48 9.93 7.79
C GLU A 167 -15.06 10.52 7.72
N ASP A 168 -14.72 11.32 8.73
CA ASP A 168 -13.42 11.92 9.04
C ASP A 168 -12.38 11.95 7.91
N ALA A 169 -12.40 13.03 7.12
CA ALA A 169 -11.20 13.52 6.46
C ALA A 169 -10.22 14.03 7.53
N GLN A 170 -9.65 13.12 8.32
CA GLN A 170 -8.33 13.32 8.91
C GLN A 170 -7.43 13.61 7.70
N GLY A 171 -7.20 14.89 7.41
CA GLY A 171 -6.12 15.27 6.51
C GLY A 171 -4.90 14.51 7.01
N LYS A 172 -4.41 13.53 6.25
CA LYS A 172 -3.30 12.66 6.63
C LYS A 172 -2.12 13.59 6.91
N VAL A 173 -1.92 13.95 8.18
CA VAL A 173 -0.84 14.84 8.60
C VAL A 173 0.41 14.01 8.52
N VAL A 174 1.01 13.99 7.33
CA VAL A 174 2.29 13.34 7.11
C VAL A 174 3.33 14.16 7.85
N SER A 175 3.81 13.63 8.98
CA SER A 175 4.80 14.28 9.82
C SER A 175 6.18 14.11 9.18
N THR A 176 6.54 15.00 8.24
CA THR A 176 7.87 15.01 7.64
C THR A 176 8.91 15.61 8.58
N ASN A 177 10.13 15.07 8.55
CA ASN A 177 11.24 15.60 9.35
C ASN A 177 11.85 16.88 8.76
N PHE A 178 11.61 17.18 7.47
CA PHE A 178 12.14 18.35 6.77
C PHE A 178 11.02 19.25 6.25
N ASP A 179 11.25 20.57 6.30
CA ASP A 179 10.36 21.53 5.65
C ASP A 179 10.59 21.45 4.13
N PRO A 180 9.55 21.14 3.33
CA PRO A 180 9.69 21.10 1.89
C PRO A 180 10.12 22.44 1.28
N ALA A 181 9.96 23.60 1.94
CA ALA A 181 10.42 24.89 1.42
C ALA A 181 11.95 25.06 1.45
N ASP A 182 12.65 24.37 2.36
CA ASP A 182 14.10 24.51 2.59
C ASP A 182 14.96 23.58 1.70
N ILE A 183 14.33 22.85 0.77
CA ILE A 183 15.01 21.89 -0.10
C ILE A 183 15.40 22.56 -1.41
N ALA A 184 16.71 22.68 -1.65
CA ALA A 184 17.27 23.20 -2.89
C ALA A 184 16.92 22.31 -4.10
N PRO A 185 16.70 22.86 -5.31
CA PRO A 185 16.32 22.10 -6.50
C PRO A 185 17.28 20.95 -6.82
N GLU A 186 18.59 21.19 -6.68
CA GLU A 186 19.63 20.18 -6.92
C GLU A 186 19.49 18.97 -5.98
N VAL A 187 19.10 19.20 -4.72
CA VAL A 187 18.85 18.14 -3.73
C VAL A 187 17.60 17.34 -4.12
N ARG A 188 16.54 18.01 -4.61
CA ARG A 188 15.31 17.33 -5.07
C ARG A 188 15.57 16.38 -6.22
N GLU A 189 16.35 16.84 -7.20
CA GLU A 189 16.69 16.02 -8.37
C GLU A 189 17.51 14.80 -7.95
N GLU A 190 18.45 14.96 -7.02
CA GLU A 190 19.26 13.85 -6.54
C GLU A 190 18.42 12.82 -5.76
N VAL A 191 17.52 13.27 -4.89
CA VAL A 191 16.56 12.40 -4.18
C VAL A 191 15.67 11.67 -5.18
N ARG A 192 15.10 12.40 -6.16
CA ARG A 192 14.27 11.83 -7.24
C ARG A 192 15.03 10.76 -8.04
N ARG A 193 16.30 11.02 -8.35
CA ARG A 193 17.16 10.08 -9.11
C ARG A 193 17.43 8.80 -8.34
N ARG A 194 17.64 8.88 -7.02
CA ARG A 194 17.96 7.71 -6.17
C ARG A 194 16.75 6.85 -5.85
N VAL A 195 15.62 7.49 -5.51
CA VAL A 195 14.45 6.79 -4.95
C VAL A 195 13.34 6.59 -5.98
N GLY A 196 13.27 7.43 -7.01
CA GLY A 196 12.14 7.47 -7.94
C GLY A 196 11.94 6.20 -8.77
N HIS A 197 12.99 5.43 -9.05
CA HIS A 197 12.83 4.13 -9.73
C HIS A 197 12.09 3.13 -8.83
N ARG A 198 12.54 2.99 -7.58
CA ARG A 198 11.99 2.03 -6.60
C ARG A 198 10.54 2.33 -6.25
N VAL A 199 10.22 3.62 -6.10
CA VAL A 199 8.84 4.07 -5.87
C VAL A 199 7.92 3.62 -7.00
N ARG A 200 8.34 3.78 -8.26
CA ARG A 200 7.55 3.34 -9.42
C ARG A 200 7.43 1.82 -9.51
N GLU A 201 8.48 1.09 -9.17
CA GLU A 201 8.42 -0.37 -9.13
C GLU A 201 7.41 -0.85 -8.09
N LEU A 202 7.44 -0.27 -6.88
CA LEU A 202 6.50 -0.63 -5.81
C LEU A 202 5.05 -0.26 -6.16
N GLN A 203 4.83 0.94 -6.75
CA GLN A 203 3.50 1.34 -7.26
C GLN A 203 2.92 0.31 -8.23
N ASN A 204 3.69 -0.05 -9.26
CA ASN A 204 3.25 -1.02 -10.25
C ASN A 204 3.00 -2.41 -9.64
N ALA A 205 3.80 -2.81 -8.64
CA ALA A 205 3.64 -4.07 -7.95
C ALA A 205 2.35 -4.13 -7.12
N VAL A 206 2.04 -3.05 -6.39
CA VAL A 206 0.80 -2.91 -5.60
C VAL A 206 -0.42 -2.89 -6.53
N GLU A 207 -0.39 -2.11 -7.61
CA GLU A 207 -1.46 -2.09 -8.62
C GLU A 207 -1.72 -3.48 -9.23
N ALA A 208 -0.65 -4.19 -9.60
CA ALA A 208 -0.77 -5.54 -10.15
C ALA A 208 -1.32 -6.56 -9.13
N LEU A 209 -0.98 -6.43 -7.84
CA LEU A 209 -1.54 -7.28 -6.78
C LEU A 209 -3.05 -7.04 -6.64
N GLU A 210 -3.49 -5.79 -6.72
CA GLU A 210 -4.89 -5.41 -6.60
C GLU A 210 -5.70 -5.89 -7.80
N GLU A 211 -5.19 -5.73 -9.03
CA GLU A 211 -5.85 -6.25 -10.23
C GLU A 211 -6.05 -7.77 -10.13
N ARG A 212 -5.04 -8.50 -9.67
CA ARG A 212 -5.13 -9.95 -9.45
C ARG A 212 -6.16 -10.30 -8.39
N ALA A 213 -6.15 -9.59 -7.26
CA ALA A 213 -7.06 -9.83 -6.14
C ALA A 213 -8.52 -9.51 -6.49
N HIS A 214 -8.78 -8.53 -7.35
CA HIS A 214 -10.13 -8.21 -7.83
C HIS A 214 -10.65 -9.19 -8.88
N ALA A 215 -9.76 -9.99 -9.50
CA ALA A 215 -10.12 -10.97 -10.51
C ALA A 215 -10.45 -12.36 -9.93
N GLU A 216 -10.16 -12.61 -8.65
CA GLU A 216 -10.55 -13.83 -7.91
C GLU A 216 -11.98 -13.78 -7.36
#